data_AF-A0A176VMC1-F1
#
_entry.id   AF-A0A176VMC1-F1
#
_cell.length_a   1.000
_cell.length_b   1.000
_cell.length_c   1.000
_cell.angle_alpha   90.00
_cell.angle_beta   90.00
_cell.angle_gamma   90.00
#
_symmetry.space_group_name_H-M   'P 1'
#
loop_
_entity.id
_entity.type
_entity.pdbx_description
1 polymer ?
#
loop_
_entity_poly.entity_id
_entity_poly.type
_entity_poly.pdbx_seq_one_letter_code
_entity_poly.pdbx_strand_id
1 'polypeptide(L)'
;MAAAPNELLYLGSNQPGWYAGYNSSWIMPTRVEKVPAEKQDDSKKGVIEMRMPFCCDGCVEKVQKKLKIMEGVGSVEIITQSQKVIVRGTAKPTAVLKEAKRIVDRTEFWKERK
;
A
#
# COMPACT_ATOMS: atom_id res chain seq x y z
N MET A 1 -3.81 -55.78 37.17
CA MET A 1 -4.15 -54.55 37.91
C MET A 1 -4.79 -53.56 36.96
N ALA A 2 -6.00 -53.15 37.33
CA ALA A 2 -6.69 -51.91 37.00
C ALA A 2 -6.57 -51.34 35.57
N ALA A 3 -7.69 -51.42 34.87
CA ALA A 3 -8.05 -50.54 33.77
C ALA A 3 -7.91 -49.05 34.15
N ALA A 4 -7.46 -48.24 33.21
CA ALA A 4 -7.83 -46.83 33.14
C ALA A 4 -8.59 -46.58 31.82
N PRO A 5 -9.61 -45.72 31.85
CA PRO A 5 -10.86 -45.96 31.16
C PRO A 5 -11.11 -44.93 30.05
N ASN A 6 -11.06 -45.36 28.80
CA ASN A 6 -11.90 -44.87 27.69
C ASN A 6 -11.60 -45.64 26.39
N GLU A 7 -11.51 -46.97 26.47
CA GLU A 7 -11.77 -47.79 25.30
C GLU A 7 -13.29 -48.04 25.25
N LEU A 8 -13.99 -47.27 24.43
CA LEU A 8 -15.34 -47.64 24.00
C LEU A 8 -15.54 -47.14 22.57
N LEU A 9 -15.15 -48.04 21.66
CA LEU A 9 -15.96 -48.50 20.54
C LEU A 9 -16.74 -47.40 19.80
N TYR A 10 -16.27 -47.06 18.60
CA TYR A 10 -17.21 -46.89 17.50
C TYR A 10 -16.54 -47.32 16.20
N LEU A 11 -16.81 -48.57 15.83
CA LEU A 11 -16.79 -48.99 14.44
C LEU A 11 -17.64 -48.00 13.63
N GLY A 12 -17.02 -47.35 12.65
CA GLY A 12 -17.71 -46.58 11.62
C GLY A 12 -17.63 -45.07 11.81
N SER A 13 -16.69 -44.43 11.10
CA SER A 13 -16.88 -43.07 10.60
C SER A 13 -15.87 -42.76 9.50
N ASN A 14 -16.35 -42.87 8.25
CA ASN A 14 -16.21 -41.86 7.22
C ASN A 14 -14.98 -40.93 7.41
N GLN A 15 -13.85 -41.25 6.76
CA GLN A 15 -12.68 -40.36 6.73
C GLN A 15 -13.13 -38.96 6.31
N PRO A 16 -13.07 -37.96 7.19
CA PRO A 16 -13.35 -36.61 6.77
C PRO A 16 -12.15 -36.14 5.92
N GLY A 17 -12.43 -35.58 4.75
CA GLY A 17 -11.44 -35.26 3.69
C GLY A 17 -10.34 -34.26 4.05
N TRP A 18 -10.17 -33.93 5.33
CA TRP A 18 -9.13 -33.06 5.87
C TRP A 18 -7.93 -33.81 6.44
N TYR A 19 -7.95 -35.15 6.55
CA TYR A 19 -6.78 -35.93 6.94
C TYR A 19 -5.98 -36.41 5.72
N ALA A 20 -5.14 -35.52 5.18
CA ALA A 20 -4.09 -35.88 4.22
C ALA A 20 -2.80 -36.19 4.99
N GLY A 21 -2.32 -37.43 4.86
CA GLY A 21 -1.16 -37.95 5.57
C GLY A 21 0.11 -37.12 5.41
N TYR A 22 0.95 -37.25 6.43
CA TYR A 22 2.30 -36.70 6.57
C TYR A 22 3.13 -36.93 5.29
N ASN A 23 3.41 -35.86 4.54
CA ASN A 23 4.47 -35.84 3.53
C ASN A 23 5.35 -34.62 3.76
N SER A 24 6.66 -34.86 3.82
CA SER A 24 7.73 -34.03 4.36
C SER A 24 8.07 -32.76 3.57
N SER A 25 7.10 -31.88 3.31
CA SER A 25 7.35 -30.54 2.73
C SER A 25 7.08 -29.43 3.73
N TRP A 26 7.80 -29.46 4.86
CA TRP A 26 7.92 -28.29 5.75
C TRP A 26 8.91 -27.28 5.15
N ILE A 27 8.53 -26.71 3.99
CA ILE A 27 8.94 -25.36 3.63
C ILE A 27 7.65 -24.56 3.70
N MET A 28 7.54 -23.73 4.74
CA MET A 28 6.50 -22.70 4.78
C MET A 28 6.66 -21.82 3.53
N PRO A 29 5.67 -21.75 2.62
CA PRO A 29 5.59 -20.53 1.84
C PRO A 29 5.22 -19.46 2.85
N THR A 30 6.14 -18.53 3.11
CA THR A 30 5.74 -17.23 3.62
C THR A 30 4.74 -16.69 2.60
N ARG A 31 3.44 -16.84 2.93
CA ARG A 31 2.36 -16.13 2.28
C ARG A 31 2.56 -14.66 2.64
N VAL A 32 3.57 -14.05 2.02
CA VAL A 32 3.59 -12.62 1.77
C VAL A 32 2.46 -12.45 0.77
N GLU A 33 1.31 -12.03 1.29
CA GLU A 33 0.28 -11.41 0.48
C GLU A 33 0.96 -10.29 -0.30
N LYS A 34 1.27 -10.58 -1.57
CA LYS A 34 1.56 -9.53 -2.54
C LYS A 34 0.29 -8.72 -2.63
N VAL A 35 0.37 -7.55 -2.00
CA VAL A 35 -0.52 -6.41 -2.16
C VAL A 35 -1.02 -6.39 -3.60
N PRO A 36 -2.34 -6.41 -3.83
CA PRO A 36 -2.88 -6.43 -5.18
C PRO A 36 -2.36 -5.21 -5.93
N ALA A 37 -1.64 -5.46 -7.02
CA ALA A 37 -1.36 -4.46 -8.03
C ALA A 37 -2.70 -4.12 -8.70
N GLU A 38 -3.45 -3.20 -8.08
CA GLU A 38 -4.67 -2.63 -8.63
C GLU A 38 -4.37 -1.95 -9.96
N LYS A 39 -4.78 -2.59 -11.05
CA LYS A 39 -4.88 -2.01 -12.39
C LYS A 39 -6.11 -1.10 -12.38
N GLN A 40 -5.91 0.20 -12.19
CA GLN A 40 -6.99 1.19 -12.27
C GLN A 40 -6.80 2.10 -13.48
N ASP A 41 -7.45 1.71 -14.58
CA ASP A 41 -7.94 2.53 -15.69
C ASP A 41 -7.15 3.83 -15.97
N ASP A 42 -6.15 3.68 -16.83
CA ASP A 42 -5.10 4.65 -17.16
C ASP A 42 -5.45 5.59 -18.32
N SER A 43 -6.72 5.83 -18.63
CA SER A 43 -6.99 6.49 -19.92
C SER A 43 -6.79 8.02 -19.91
N LYS A 44 -6.96 8.75 -18.79
CA LYS A 44 -6.75 10.22 -18.74
C LYS A 44 -6.41 10.77 -17.34
N LYS A 45 -5.37 10.26 -16.68
CA LYS A 45 -4.87 10.83 -15.42
C LYS A 45 -3.68 11.74 -15.72
N GLY A 46 -3.80 13.02 -15.38
CA GLY A 46 -2.70 13.98 -15.47
C GLY A 46 -1.61 13.64 -14.44
N VAL A 47 -0.36 13.84 -14.83
CA VAL A 47 0.78 13.71 -13.93
C VAL A 47 1.27 15.12 -13.58
N ILE A 48 1.34 15.42 -12.29
CA ILE A 48 1.76 16.72 -11.77
C ILE A 48 2.99 16.49 -10.93
N GLU A 49 4.09 17.08 -11.36
CA GLU A 49 5.37 16.98 -10.68
C GLU A 49 5.70 18.29 -9.96
N MET A 50 6.10 18.18 -8.70
CA MET A 50 6.44 19.33 -7.87
C MET A 50 7.75 19.05 -7.11
N ARG A 51 8.54 20.10 -6.94
CA ARG A 51 9.72 20.11 -6.07
C ARG A 51 9.31 20.66 -4.71
N MET A 52 9.64 19.92 -3.65
CA MET A 52 9.29 20.30 -2.29
C MET A 52 10.42 19.93 -1.32
N PRO A 53 11.09 20.90 -0.69
CA PRO A 53 12.15 20.59 0.26
C PRO A 53 11.55 20.09 1.57
N PHE A 54 11.75 18.80 1.85
CA PHE A 54 11.29 18.18 3.10
C PHE A 54 12.27 18.43 4.24
N CYS A 55 11.72 18.77 5.41
CA CYS A 55 12.48 19.07 6.63
C CYS A 55 12.81 17.82 7.47
N CYS A 56 11.88 16.87 7.51
CA CYS A 56 11.90 15.62 8.25
C CYS A 56 10.80 14.69 7.72
N ASP A 57 10.73 13.45 8.20
CA ASP A 57 9.69 12.49 7.80
C ASP A 57 8.27 12.98 8.15
N GLY A 58 8.13 13.77 9.22
CA GLY A 58 6.86 14.40 9.57
C GLY A 58 6.37 15.41 8.52
N CYS A 59 7.27 16.11 7.84
CA CYS A 59 6.92 16.95 6.69
C CYS A 59 6.37 16.08 5.54
N VAL A 60 6.98 14.93 5.28
CA VAL A 60 6.57 13.98 4.21
C VAL A 60 5.19 13.40 4.48
N GLU A 61 4.95 12.90 5.69
CA GLU A 61 3.66 12.32 6.08
C GLU A 61 2.52 13.34 6.01
N LYS A 62 2.75 14.58 6.46
CA LYS A 62 1.75 15.65 6.39
C LYS A 62 1.34 15.93 4.95
N VAL A 63 2.30 15.97 4.04
CA VAL A 63 2.05 16.19 2.61
C VAL A 63 1.27 15.02 2.02
N GLN A 64 1.69 13.78 2.28
CA GLN A 64 0.99 12.59 1.79
C GLN A 64 -0.47 12.56 2.25
N LYS A 65 -0.71 12.78 3.56
CA LYS A 65 -2.06 12.83 4.13
C LYS A 65 -2.90 13.93 3.50
N LYS A 66 -2.33 15.14 3.35
CA LYS A 66 -3.06 16.28 2.80
C LYS A 66 -3.44 16.05 1.34
N LEU A 67 -2.52 15.56 0.51
CA LEU A 67 -2.74 15.31 -0.91
C LEU A 67 -3.71 14.16 -1.16
N LYS A 68 -3.69 13.12 -0.33
CA LYS A 68 -4.60 11.97 -0.46
C LYS A 68 -6.08 12.32 -0.17
N ILE A 69 -6.33 13.33 0.66
CA ILE A 69 -7.69 13.80 0.99
C ILE A 69 -8.23 14.76 -0.10
N MET A 70 -7.39 15.29 -0.97
CA MET A 70 -7.85 16.22 -2.01
C MET A 70 -8.63 15.52 -3.11
N GLU A 71 -9.69 16.18 -3.58
CA GLU A 71 -10.51 15.70 -4.69
C GLU A 71 -9.71 15.65 -5.99
N GLY A 72 -9.85 14.56 -6.73
CA GLY A 72 -9.19 14.34 -8.02
C GLY A 72 -7.73 13.87 -7.93
N VAL A 73 -7.21 13.58 -6.74
CA VAL A 73 -5.93 12.90 -6.56
C VAL A 73 -6.16 11.38 -6.48
N GLY A 74 -5.58 10.62 -7.40
CA GLY A 74 -5.68 9.16 -7.41
C GLY A 74 -4.50 8.48 -6.71
N SER A 75 -3.28 8.94 -6.99
CA SER A 75 -2.07 8.38 -6.40
C SER A 75 -1.04 9.46 -6.12
N VAL A 76 -0.31 9.30 -5.02
CA VAL A 76 0.74 10.23 -4.60
C VAL A 76 2.00 9.43 -4.34
N GLU A 77 3.05 9.76 -5.08
CA GLU A 77 4.38 9.20 -4.93
C GLU A 77 5.32 10.31 -4.44
N ILE A 78 6.08 10.04 -3.37
CA ILE A 78 7.03 10.99 -2.79
C ILE A 78 8.41 10.38 -2.84
N ILE A 79 9.35 11.09 -3.46
CA ILE A 79 10.75 10.69 -3.58
C ILE A 79 11.57 11.61 -2.69
N THR A 80 11.86 11.15 -1.47
CA THR A 80 12.60 11.94 -0.45
C THR A 80 14.02 12.27 -0.91
N GLN A 81 14.67 11.37 -1.66
CA GLN A 81 16.04 11.55 -2.17
C GLN A 81 16.17 12.77 -3.08
N SER A 82 15.21 12.97 -3.98
CA SER A 82 15.19 14.07 -4.96
C SER A 82 14.31 15.23 -4.53
N GLN A 83 13.70 15.15 -3.34
CA GLN A 83 12.72 16.13 -2.86
C GLN A 83 11.62 16.40 -3.90
N LYS A 84 11.15 15.32 -4.54
CA LYS A 84 10.18 15.34 -5.65
C LYS A 84 8.87 14.70 -5.21
N VAL A 85 7.76 15.32 -5.60
CA VAL A 85 6.40 14.82 -5.38
C VAL A 85 5.75 14.64 -6.73
N ILE A 86 5.21 13.44 -6.96
CA ILE A 86 4.49 13.08 -8.19
C ILE A 86 3.05 12.78 -7.78
N VAL A 87 2.13 13.58 -8.31
CA VAL A 87 0.69 13.43 -8.08
C VAL A 87 0.06 12.97 -9.38
N ARG A 88 -0.62 11.82 -9.34
CA ARG A 88 -1.39 11.28 -10.45
C ARG A 88 -2.87 11.51 -10.21
N GLY A 89 -3.56 12.12 -11.16
CA GLY A 89 -5.00 12.32 -11.08
C GLY A 89 -5.52 13.43 -11.99
N THR A 90 -6.77 13.82 -11.77
CA THR A 90 -7.46 14.89 -12.52
C THR A 90 -7.45 16.22 -11.75
N ALA A 91 -6.74 16.28 -10.63
CA ALA A 91 -6.63 17.47 -9.79
C ALA A 91 -5.99 18.64 -10.55
N LYS A 92 -6.39 19.87 -10.22
CA LYS A 92 -5.82 21.10 -10.80
C LYS A 92 -4.42 21.37 -10.22
N PRO A 93 -3.37 21.54 -11.04
CA PRO A 93 -2.01 21.76 -10.55
C PRO A 93 -1.88 22.95 -9.58
N THR A 94 -2.60 24.04 -9.84
CA THR A 94 -2.58 25.25 -9.02
C THR A 94 -3.17 25.03 -7.62
N ALA A 95 -4.23 24.22 -7.51
CA ALA A 95 -4.84 23.87 -6.24
C ALA A 95 -3.91 22.98 -5.41
N VAL A 96 -3.28 22.00 -6.07
CA VAL A 96 -2.31 21.09 -5.44
C VAL A 96 -1.11 21.87 -4.90
N LEU A 97 -0.55 22.79 -5.69
CA LEU A 97 0.53 23.65 -5.23
C LEU A 97 0.14 24.52 -4.03
N LYS A 98 -1.08 25.07 -4.03
CA LYS A 98 -1.55 25.92 -2.93
C LYS A 98 -1.60 25.15 -1.61
N GLU A 99 -2.11 23.92 -1.63
CA GLU A 99 -2.14 23.08 -0.43
C GLU A 99 -0.73 22.60 -0.02
N ALA A 100 0.15 22.29 -0.97
CA ALA A 100 1.53 21.94 -0.67
C ALA A 100 2.30 23.14 -0.06
N LYS A 101 2.09 24.37 -0.56
CA LYS A 101 2.69 25.60 -0.04
C LYS A 101 2.31 25.91 1.40
N ARG A 102 1.13 25.49 1.86
CA ARG A 102 0.74 25.65 3.28
C ARG A 102 1.62 24.84 4.23
N ILE A 103 2.27 23.79 3.74
CA ILE A 103 3.16 22.94 4.53
C ILE A 103 4.60 23.42 4.37
N VAL A 104 5.04 23.64 3.12
CA VAL A 104 6.37 24.16 2.80
C VAL A 104 6.25 25.24 1.74
N ASP A 105 6.57 26.49 2.11
CA ASP A 105 6.43 27.65 1.24
C ASP A 105 7.28 27.56 -0.05
N ARG A 106 8.48 26.98 0.06
CA ARG A 106 9.45 26.76 -1.03
C ARG A 106 9.04 25.68 -2.04
N THR A 107 7.76 25.33 -2.12
CA THR A 107 7.25 24.36 -3.08
C THR A 107 7.08 25.01 -4.45
N GLU A 108 7.62 24.36 -5.48
CA GLU A 108 7.59 24.84 -6.86
C GLU A 108 7.16 23.71 -7.81
N PHE A 109 6.61 24.04 -8.98
CA PHE A 109 6.43 23.02 -10.01
C PHE A 109 7.78 22.52 -10.49
N TRP A 110 7.85 21.23 -10.83
CA TRP A 110 9.01 20.67 -11.48
C TRP A 110 9.07 21.22 -12.92
N LYS A 111 9.78 22.33 -13.09
CA LYS A 111 9.98 22.95 -14.40
C LYS A 111 11.07 22.18 -15.11
N GLU A 112 10.71 21.35 -16.08
CA GLU A 112 11.66 20.93 -17.10
C GLU A 112 12.04 22.19 -17.88
N ARG A 113 13.28 22.67 -17.68
CA ARG A 113 13.87 23.70 -18.52
C ARG A 113 13.81 23.20 -19.96
N LYS A 114 12.91 23.77 -20.74
CA LYS A 114 12.81 23.58 -22.19
C LYS A 114 13.92 24.33 -22.89
#